data_AF-A0A7C3M0S6-F1
#
_entry.id   AF-A0A7C3M0S6-F1
#
_cell.length_a   1.000
_cell.length_b   1.000
_cell.length_c   1.000
_cell.angle_alpha   90.00
_cell.angle_beta   90.00
_cell.angle_gamma   90.00
#
_symmetry.space_group_name_H-M   'P 1'
#
loop_
_entity.id
_entity.type
_entity.pdbx_description
1 polymer ?
#
loop_
_entity_poly.entity_id
_entity_poly.type
_entity_poly.pdbx_seq_one_letter_code
_entity_poly.pdbx_strand_id
1 'polypeptide(L)'
;FYDNNVIEIAKSIKPSARGELEITAINEAYLRQKKLKVKLLGRGYAWLDTGTHDSLLSASRFVQNIEERQGYKIACLEEIAYNNQWITKEDVLDISSKYSKNEYGKYLRELVE
;
A
#
# COMPACT_ATOMS: atom_id res chain seq x y z
N PHE A 1 2.47 11.88 4.19
CA PHE A 1 2.24 12.84 3.10
C PHE A 1 3.02 14.10 3.39
N TYR A 2 3.71 14.63 2.38
CA TYR A 2 4.52 15.85 2.52
C TYR A 2 4.22 16.81 1.36
N ASP A 3 4.48 18.10 1.59
CA ASP A 3 4.54 19.10 0.51
C ASP A 3 5.96 19.12 -0.10
N ASN A 4 6.16 19.95 -1.13
CA ASN A 4 7.46 20.05 -1.83
C ASN A 4 8.63 20.51 -0.94
N ASN A 5 8.37 21.08 0.25
CA ASN A 5 9.45 21.47 1.16
C ASN A 5 10.26 20.27 1.66
N VAL A 6 9.71 19.05 1.55
CA VAL A 6 10.38 17.82 1.97
C VAL A 6 11.72 17.62 1.28
N ILE A 7 11.87 18.11 0.04
CA ILE A 7 13.10 17.96 -0.75
C ILE A 7 14.25 18.73 -0.08
N GLU A 8 14.03 20.00 0.27
CA GLU A 8 15.05 20.83 0.92
C GLU A 8 15.30 20.40 2.37
N ILE A 9 14.26 19.98 3.09
CA ILE A 9 14.41 19.39 4.41
C ILE A 9 15.30 18.14 4.33
N ALA A 10 15.02 17.22 3.41
CA ALA A 10 15.77 15.98 3.25
C ALA A 10 17.26 16.24 2.92
N LYS A 11 17.55 17.20 2.04
CA LYS A 11 18.94 17.60 1.71
C LYS A 11 19.72 18.15 2.92
N SER A 12 19.03 18.72 3.91
CA SER A 12 19.66 19.29 5.10
C SER A 12 19.92 18.28 6.23
N ILE A 13 19.37 17.06 6.12
CA ILE A 13 19.48 16.05 7.18
C ILE A 13 20.89 15.48 7.22
N LYS A 14 21.41 15.35 8.45
CA LYS A 14 22.68 14.68 8.72
C LYS A 14 22.43 13.24 9.18
N PRO A 15 23.36 12.32 8.92
CA PRO A 15 23.28 10.95 9.43
C PRO A 15 23.05 10.91 10.94
N SER A 16 22.20 9.99 11.39
CA SER A 16 21.95 9.75 12.81
C SER A 16 23.13 9.03 13.48
N ALA A 17 22.99 8.73 14.78
CA ALA A 17 23.92 7.86 15.48
C ALA A 17 24.03 6.45 14.85
N ARG A 18 23.02 6.03 14.06
CA ARG A 18 23.03 4.77 13.30
C ARG A 18 23.71 4.90 11.94
N GLY A 19 24.10 6.11 11.53
CA GLY A 19 24.64 6.41 10.21
C GLY A 19 23.57 6.55 9.12
N GLU A 20 22.29 6.56 9.47
CA GLU A 20 21.17 6.63 8.50
C GLU A 20 20.61 8.04 8.35
N LEU A 21 20.05 8.35 7.18
CA LEU A 21 19.23 9.56 6.98
C LEU A 21 17.78 9.25 7.37
N GLU A 22 17.40 9.73 8.55
CA GLU A 22 16.17 9.31 9.24
C GLU A 22 14.92 10.00 8.70
N ILE A 23 13.88 9.22 8.35
CA ILE A 23 12.55 9.77 8.06
C ILE A 23 11.97 10.52 9.29
N THR A 24 12.35 10.10 10.50
CA THR A 24 11.96 10.78 11.76
C THR A 24 12.52 12.20 11.83
N ALA A 25 13.71 12.47 11.30
CA ALA A 25 14.27 13.82 11.24
C ALA A 25 13.48 14.74 10.29
N ILE A 26 12.97 14.19 9.18
CA ILE A 26 12.01 14.91 8.30
C ILE A 26 10.75 15.24 9.10
N ASN A 27 10.14 14.25 9.76
CA ASN A 27 8.93 14.46 10.55
C ASN A 27 9.12 15.49 11.66
N GLU A 28 10.27 15.49 12.34
CA GLU A 28 10.61 16.46 13.37
C GLU A 28 10.73 17.87 12.81
N ALA A 29 11.31 18.05 11.63
CA ALA A 29 11.36 19.35 10.96
C ALA A 29 9.94 19.90 10.69
N TYR A 30 9.03 19.07 10.18
CA TYR A 30 7.62 19.46 9.99
C TYR A 30 6.90 19.73 11.32
N LEU A 31 7.22 18.98 12.38
CA LEU A 31 6.69 19.19 13.73
C LEU A 31 7.13 20.55 14.29
N ARG A 32 8.42 20.87 14.21
CA ARG A 32 8.98 22.17 14.65
C ARG A 32 8.38 23.34 13.88
N GLN A 33 8.06 23.15 12.61
CA GLN A 33 7.34 24.13 11.78
C GLN A 33 5.83 24.20 12.04
N LYS A 34 5.29 23.37 12.95
CA LYS A 34 3.84 23.21 13.21
C LYS A 34 3.02 22.85 11.96
N LYS A 35 3.65 22.21 10.98
CA LYS A 35 3.03 21.75 9.72
C LYS A 35 2.70 20.25 9.72
N LEU A 36 3.18 19.50 10.72
CA LEU A 36 2.87 18.08 10.86
C LEU A 36 1.40 17.89 11.28
N LYS A 37 0.66 17.09 10.51
CA LYS A 37 -0.68 16.63 10.85
C LYS A 37 -0.64 15.13 11.11
N VAL A 38 -1.06 14.72 12.31
CA VAL A 38 -1.14 13.30 12.70
C VAL A 38 -2.57 12.80 12.51
N LYS A 39 -2.72 11.63 11.88
CA LYS A 39 -3.99 10.91 11.74
C LYS A 39 -3.89 9.61 12.51
N LEU A 40 -4.83 9.40 13.44
CA LEU A 40 -4.90 8.17 14.22
C LEU A 40 -5.63 7.11 13.40
N LEU A 41 -4.96 5.97 13.20
CA LEU A 41 -5.60 4.78 12.65
C LEU A 41 -6.23 4.01 13.81
N GLY A 42 -7.56 3.95 13.82
CA GLY A 42 -8.33 3.28 14.87
C GLY A 42 -8.21 1.75 14.80
N ARG A 43 -8.78 1.06 15.79
CA ARG A 43 -8.71 -0.41 15.94
C ARG A 43 -9.27 -1.22 14.76
N GLY A 44 -10.04 -0.61 13.86
CA GLY A 44 -10.54 -1.25 12.65
C GLY A 44 -9.51 -1.37 11.52
N TYR A 45 -8.32 -0.80 11.68
CA TYR A 45 -7.23 -0.90 10.71
C TYR A 45 -6.25 -1.98 11.13
N ALA A 46 -5.80 -2.78 10.15
CA ALA A 46 -4.62 -3.62 10.29
C ALA A 46 -3.41 -2.89 9.68
N TRP A 47 -2.37 -2.65 10.49
CA TRP A 47 -1.07 -2.19 10.02
C TRP A 47 -0.06 -3.28 10.34
N LEU A 48 0.48 -3.89 9.29
CA LEU A 48 1.36 -5.05 9.37
C LEU A 48 2.71 -4.68 8.76
N ASP A 49 3.79 -5.07 9.44
CA ASP A 49 5.15 -4.99 8.95
C ASP A 49 5.67 -6.41 8.75
N THR A 50 6.41 -6.66 7.66
CA THR A 50 6.87 -8.00 7.26
C THR A 50 8.38 -8.19 7.46
N GLY A 51 8.97 -7.45 8.41
CA GLY A 51 10.41 -7.45 8.67
C GLY A 51 11.00 -8.74 9.27
N THR A 52 10.17 -9.68 9.73
CA THR A 52 10.59 -10.98 10.26
C THR A 52 9.84 -12.15 9.61
N HIS A 53 10.40 -13.37 9.65
CA HIS A 53 9.74 -14.57 9.13
C HIS A 53 8.34 -14.79 9.70
N ASP A 54 8.17 -14.62 11.02
CA ASP A 54 6.88 -14.79 11.70
C ASP A 54 5.88 -13.69 11.32
N SER A 55 6.35 -12.45 11.20
CA SER A 55 5.50 -11.31 10.81
C SER A 55 5.02 -11.43 9.36
N LEU A 56 5.88 -11.90 8.46
CA LEU A 56 5.52 -12.20 7.07
C LEU A 56 4.48 -13.31 7.00
N LEU A 57 4.69 -14.42 7.70
CA LEU A 57 3.72 -15.52 7.72
C LEU A 57 2.36 -15.06 8.28
N SER A 58 2.38 -14.24 9.32
CA SER A 58 1.16 -13.68 9.93
C SER A 58 0.43 -12.76 8.96
N ALA A 59 1.15 -11.89 8.22
CA ALA A 59 0.58 -11.02 7.22
C ALA A 59 -0.02 -11.79 6.03
N SER A 60 0.69 -12.80 5.54
CA SER A 60 0.18 -13.67 4.47
C SER A 60 -1.12 -14.37 4.87
N ARG A 61 -1.18 -14.91 6.09
CA ARG A 61 -2.40 -15.52 6.64
C ARG A 61 -3.52 -14.51 6.82
N PHE A 62 -3.21 -13.29 7.24
CA PHE A 62 -4.19 -12.22 7.37
C PHE A 62 -4.86 -11.93 6.02
N VAL A 63 -4.07 -11.71 4.97
CA VAL A 63 -4.58 -11.46 3.61
C VAL A 63 -5.41 -12.64 3.11
N GLN A 64 -4.87 -13.86 3.18
CA GLN A 64 -5.57 -15.07 2.72
C GLN A 64 -6.94 -15.22 3.37
N ASN A 65 -7.02 -15.12 4.71
CA ASN A 65 -8.27 -15.30 5.44
C ASN A 65 -9.33 -14.25 5.10
N ILE A 66 -8.91 -13.01 4.79
CA ILE A 66 -9.84 -11.96 4.38
C ILE A 66 -10.36 -12.24 2.97
N GLU A 67 -9.48 -12.56 2.01
CA GLU A 67 -9.87 -12.86 0.63
C GLU A 67 -10.83 -14.06 0.57
N GLU A 68 -10.53 -15.15 1.28
CA GLU A 68 -11.35 -16.36 1.30
C GLU A 68 -12.77 -16.14 1.85
N ARG A 69 -12.94 -15.20 2.80
CA ARG A 69 -14.23 -14.94 3.46
C ARG A 69 -15.07 -13.88 2.78
N GLN A 70 -14.42 -12.89 2.17
CA GLN A 70 -15.09 -11.70 1.66
C GLN A 70 -15.25 -11.71 0.14
N GLY A 71 -14.50 -12.56 -0.58
CA GLY A 71 -14.61 -12.71 -2.02
C GLY A 71 -13.98 -11.58 -2.84
N TYR A 72 -13.30 -10.62 -2.20
CA TYR A 72 -12.50 -9.59 -2.88
C TYR A 72 -11.01 -9.76 -2.58
N LYS A 73 -10.17 -9.27 -3.51
CA LYS A 73 -8.72 -9.34 -3.39
C LYS A 73 -8.13 -8.08 -2.76
N ILE A 74 -7.20 -8.25 -1.81
CA ILE A 74 -6.52 -7.10 -1.19
C ILE A 74 -5.40 -6.64 -2.13
N ALA A 75 -5.40 -5.34 -2.42
CA ALA A 75 -4.39 -4.71 -3.29
C ALA A 75 -4.30 -5.30 -4.71
N CYS A 76 -5.44 -5.73 -5.27
CA CYS A 76 -5.56 -6.03 -6.71
C CYS A 76 -5.42 -4.74 -7.53
N LEU A 77 -4.32 -4.62 -8.28
CA LEU A 77 -3.99 -3.37 -8.98
C LEU A 77 -4.92 -3.08 -10.15
N GLU A 78 -5.33 -4.12 -10.87
CA GLU A 78 -6.26 -4.01 -11.99
C GLU A 78 -7.64 -3.54 -11.52
N GLU A 79 -8.13 -4.07 -10.40
CA GLU A 79 -9.38 -3.61 -9.80
C GLU A 79 -9.30 -2.16 -9.33
N ILE A 80 -8.21 -1.79 -8.66
CA ILE A 80 -7.98 -0.40 -8.25
C ILE A 80 -7.94 0.51 -9.48
N ALA A 81 -7.19 0.14 -10.52
CA ALA A 81 -7.07 0.92 -11.74
C ALA A 81 -8.41 1.07 -12.47
N TYR A 82 -9.18 -0.01 -12.57
CA TYR A 82 -10.51 0.00 -13.17
C TYR A 82 -11.49 0.89 -12.40
N ASN A 83 -11.56 0.74 -11.07
CA ASN A 83 -12.41 1.56 -10.21
C ASN A 83 -12.02 3.06 -10.24
N ASN A 84 -10.74 3.37 -10.46
CA ASN A 84 -10.25 4.74 -10.66
C ASN A 84 -10.32 5.22 -12.12
N GLN A 85 -10.87 4.42 -13.04
CA GLN A 85 -11.01 4.75 -14.47
C GLN A 85 -9.67 5.00 -15.18
N TRP A 86 -8.58 4.38 -14.70
CA TRP A 86 -7.27 4.44 -15.36
C TRP A 86 -7.15 3.46 -16.53
N ILE A 87 -7.94 2.39 -16.49
CA ILE A 87 -8.06 1.37 -17.53
C ILE A 87 -9.53 1.07 -17.81
N THR A 88 -9.80 0.56 -19.00
CA THR A 88 -11.14 0.19 -19.47
C THR A 88 -11.53 -1.24 -19.07
N LYS A 89 -12.79 -1.60 -19.27
CA LYS A 89 -13.27 -2.98 -19.10
C LYS A 89 -12.54 -3.93 -20.03
N GLU A 90 -12.29 -3.49 -21.27
CA GLU A 90 -11.57 -4.24 -22.29
C GLU A 90 -10.12 -4.54 -21.84
N ASP A 91 -9.44 -3.55 -21.26
CA ASP A 91 -8.10 -3.73 -20.70
C ASP A 91 -8.09 -4.80 -19.58
N VAL A 92 -9.09 -4.77 -18.68
CA VAL A 92 -9.20 -5.78 -17.62
C VAL A 92 -9.46 -7.17 -18.18
N LEU A 93 -10.33 -7.30 -19.19
CA LEU A 93 -10.60 -8.58 -19.85
C LEU A 93 -9.35 -9.14 -20.53
N ASP A 94 -8.58 -8.29 -21.22
CA ASP A 94 -7.33 -8.68 -21.86
C ASP A 94 -6.29 -9.16 -20.83
N ILE A 95 -6.18 -8.49 -19.68
CA ILE A 95 -5.30 -8.93 -18.59
C ILE A 95 -5.80 -10.25 -17.99
N SER A 96 -7.10 -10.36 -17.71
CA SER A 96 -7.71 -11.58 -17.14
C SER A 96 -7.45 -12.81 -18.01
N SER A 97 -7.43 -12.64 -19.34
CA SER A 97 -7.17 -13.71 -20.29
C SER A 97 -5.79 -14.35 -20.10
N LYS A 98 -4.77 -13.54 -19.77
CA LYS A 98 -3.38 -13.99 -19.53
C LYS A 98 -3.26 -14.82 -18.26
N TYR A 99 -4.11 -14.55 -17.28
CA TYR A 99 -4.16 -15.26 -15.99
C TYR A 99 -5.32 -16.27 -15.88
N SER A 100 -5.99 -16.58 -16.99
CA SER A 100 -7.21 -17.40 -17.04
C SER A 100 -7.09 -18.79 -16.41
N LYS A 101 -5.86 -19.29 -16.22
CA LYS A 101 -5.59 -20.60 -15.60
C LYS A 101 -5.57 -20.60 -14.07
N ASN A 102 -5.69 -19.45 -13.42
CA ASN A 102 -5.69 -19.35 -11.95
C ASN A 102 -6.87 -18.51 -11.44
N GLU A 103 -7.06 -18.54 -10.11
CA GLU A 103 -8.15 -17.83 -9.45
C GLU A 103 -8.04 -16.30 -9.56
N TYR A 104 -6.85 -15.76 -9.78
CA TYR A 104 -6.68 -14.32 -10.01
C TYR A 104 -7.28 -13.88 -11.34
N GLY A 105 -7.02 -14.62 -12.42
CA GLY A 105 -7.63 -14.32 -13.73
C GLY A 105 -9.15 -14.49 -13.73
N LYS A 106 -9.68 -15.48 -13.01
CA LYS A 106 -11.13 -15.63 -12.82
C LYS A 106 -11.74 -14.44 -12.10
N TYR A 107 -11.13 -14.03 -10.98
CA TYR A 107 -11.55 -12.85 -10.22
C TYR A 107 -11.61 -11.58 -11.08
N LEU A 108 -10.56 -11.31 -11.87
CA LEU A 108 -10.53 -10.13 -12.75
C LEU A 108 -11.62 -10.14 -13.81
N ARG A 109 -12.00 -11.33 -14.29
CA ARG A 109 -13.08 -11.46 -15.25
C ARG A 109 -14.44 -11.20 -14.60
N GLU A 110 -14.70 -11.83 -13.46
CA GLU A 110 -15.93 -11.66 -12.66
C GLU A 110 -16.12 -10.21 -12.20
N LEU A 111 -15.04 -9.45 -12.00
CA LEU A 111 -15.09 -8.03 -11.65
C LEU A 111 -15.80 -7.16 -12.70
N VAL A 112 -15.68 -7.50 -13.98
CA VAL A 112 -16.13 -6.66 -15.10
C VAL A 112 -17.24 -7.28 -15.94
N GLU A 113 -17.62 -8.52 -15.68
CA GLU A 113 -18.79 -9.19 -16.27
C GLU A 113 -20.09 -8.79 -15.57
#